data_AF-A0A3B8MAT6-F1
#
_entry.id   AF-A0A3B8MAT6-F1
#
_cell.length_a   1.000
_cell.length_b   1.000
_cell.length_c   1.000
_cell.angle_alpha   90.00
_cell.angle_beta   90.00
_cell.angle_gamma   90.00
#
_symmetry.space_group_name_H-M   'P 1'
#
loop_
_entity.id
_entity.type
_entity.pdbx_description
1 polymer ?
#
loop_
_entity_poly.entity_id
_entity_poly.type
_entity_poly.pdbx_seq_one_letter_code
_entity_poly.pdbx_strand_id
1 'polypeptide(L)'
;MKIVATTHAASLEMRQLALVGYLDTDPETRFPNIRKWGDTLWSLVALYLNRRTDEANQIILDLTNSYLPRYRSGEISPIEFKPESMKNLPFSFFAVPEYVRMLYMFGEKSSLYPGRLKPETEKAMKEFMWILVSEKSRVSETVPQRLLVYQGTENHDIIRRLHFYLMNYLYMNDPDFKDRPYKDGYKARDHYEAYNEYFLARPGVRAIAGHWVEAGSDTYQKYTPPTILNMAELAPDSLVRKRYRMLLDLMFIEDAQISVEGRRGGGRSRAEYAKNPWEATKWIMYGVSPGSHFGSTHNKIFETSTYQLPASAIILRKIEFPTEAPFEISNRVIGESNGVA
;
A
#
# COMPACT_ATOMS: atom_id res chain seq x y z
N MET A 1 -5.70 15.15 -25.89
CA MET A 1 -4.57 15.81 -25.18
C MET A 1 -3.33 14.92 -25.25
N LYS A 2 -2.41 15.17 -26.20
CA LYS A 2 -1.30 14.26 -26.55
C LYS A 2 -0.41 13.89 -25.36
N ILE A 3 -0.11 14.85 -24.49
CA ILE A 3 0.78 14.63 -23.33
C ILE A 3 0.26 13.60 -22.32
N VAL A 4 -1.07 13.55 -22.11
CA VAL A 4 -1.70 12.60 -21.17
C VAL A 4 -1.53 11.18 -21.70
N ALA A 5 -1.92 10.96 -22.95
CA ALA A 5 -1.81 9.65 -23.59
C ALA A 5 -0.34 9.16 -23.65
N THR A 6 0.59 10.03 -24.04
CA THR A 6 2.03 9.69 -24.06
C THR A 6 2.56 9.37 -22.65
N THR A 7 2.11 10.11 -21.62
CA THR A 7 2.51 9.86 -20.23
C THR A 7 1.99 8.52 -19.72
N HIS A 8 0.73 8.18 -20.01
CA HIS A 8 0.16 6.89 -19.63
C HIS A 8 0.89 5.73 -20.31
N ALA A 9 1.15 5.83 -21.61
CA ALA A 9 1.89 4.80 -22.35
C ALA A 9 3.31 4.61 -21.79
N ALA A 10 4.06 5.69 -21.61
CA ALA A 10 5.40 5.64 -21.03
C ALA A 10 5.39 5.10 -19.59
N SER A 11 4.37 5.43 -18.79
CA SER A 11 4.24 4.89 -17.44
C SER A 11 4.05 3.37 -17.42
N LEU A 12 3.21 2.83 -18.32
CA LEU A 12 3.00 1.39 -18.43
C LEU A 12 4.28 0.66 -18.86
N GLU A 13 4.99 1.21 -19.84
CA GLU A 13 6.28 0.68 -20.30
C GLU A 13 7.30 0.64 -19.16
N MET A 14 7.46 1.74 -18.42
CA MET A 14 8.40 1.82 -17.31
C MET A 14 8.04 0.85 -16.18
N ARG A 15 6.75 0.68 -15.87
CA ARG A 15 6.29 -0.32 -14.91
C ARG A 15 6.63 -1.74 -15.35
N GLN A 16 6.39 -2.05 -16.62
CA GLN A 16 6.72 -3.36 -17.18
C GLN A 16 8.24 -3.64 -17.10
N LEU A 17 9.07 -2.67 -17.48
CA LEU A 17 10.53 -2.77 -17.37
C LEU A 17 10.97 -2.96 -15.91
N ALA A 18 10.39 -2.21 -14.98
CA ALA A 18 10.70 -2.32 -13.56
C ALA A 18 10.32 -3.71 -12.98
N LEU A 19 9.20 -4.30 -13.42
CA LEU A 19 8.81 -5.65 -13.03
C LEU A 19 9.77 -6.71 -13.58
N VAL A 20 10.09 -6.65 -14.87
CA VAL A 20 11.01 -7.60 -15.51
C VAL A 20 12.40 -7.51 -14.86
N GLY A 21 12.94 -6.30 -14.74
CA GLY A 21 14.24 -6.09 -14.11
C GLY A 21 14.28 -6.54 -12.65
N TYR A 22 13.19 -6.40 -11.90
CA TYR A 22 13.12 -6.89 -10.53
C TYR A 22 13.05 -8.42 -10.44
N LEU A 23 12.38 -9.09 -11.38
CA LEU A 23 12.31 -10.55 -11.42
C LEU A 23 13.69 -11.19 -11.60
N ASP A 24 14.58 -10.52 -12.33
CA ASP A 24 15.94 -10.98 -12.65
C ASP A 24 16.98 -10.66 -11.55
N THR A 25 16.55 -10.05 -10.44
CA THR A 25 17.45 -9.79 -9.30
C THR A 25 17.87 -11.06 -8.57
N ASP A 26 19.16 -11.12 -8.20
CA ASP A 26 19.74 -12.19 -7.41
C ASP A 26 19.02 -12.30 -6.04
N PRO A 27 18.49 -13.47 -5.66
CA PRO A 27 17.89 -13.73 -4.35
C PRO A 27 18.67 -13.18 -3.16
N GLU A 28 20.00 -13.24 -3.17
CA GLU A 28 20.85 -12.77 -2.07
C GLU A 28 20.96 -11.22 -2.01
N THR A 29 20.53 -10.55 -3.08
CA THR A 29 20.54 -9.08 -3.19
C THR A 29 19.13 -8.46 -3.11
N ARG A 30 18.06 -9.28 -3.03
CA ARG A 30 16.67 -8.83 -2.87
C ARG A 30 16.50 -8.17 -1.50
N PHE A 31 16.68 -6.85 -1.42
CA PHE A 31 16.63 -6.06 -0.18
C PHE A 31 17.45 -6.69 0.97
N PRO A 32 18.80 -6.60 0.95
CA PRO A 32 19.68 -7.40 1.83
C PRO A 32 19.44 -7.19 3.33
N ASN A 33 18.87 -6.05 3.73
CA ASN A 33 18.56 -5.75 5.13
C ASN A 33 17.19 -6.27 5.61
N ILE A 34 16.29 -6.69 4.71
CA ILE A 34 14.91 -7.13 5.02
C ILE A 34 14.47 -8.22 4.01
N ARG A 35 15.28 -9.27 3.85
CA ARG A 35 15.14 -10.33 2.82
C ARG A 35 13.71 -10.85 2.64
N LYS A 36 13.02 -11.18 3.73
CA LYS A 36 11.67 -11.74 3.71
C LYS A 36 10.61 -10.80 3.11
N TRP A 37 10.80 -9.49 3.26
CA TRP A 37 9.95 -8.52 2.56
C TRP A 37 10.28 -8.50 1.07
N GLY A 38 11.57 -8.48 0.71
CA GLY A 38 12.04 -8.57 -0.68
C GLY A 38 11.51 -9.80 -1.41
N ASP A 39 11.48 -10.95 -0.73
CA ASP A 39 10.91 -12.21 -1.22
C ASP A 39 9.40 -12.10 -1.50
N THR A 40 8.66 -11.44 -0.60
CA THR A 40 7.22 -11.20 -0.81
C THR A 40 6.97 -10.29 -2.02
N LEU A 41 7.75 -9.23 -2.17
CA LEU A 41 7.69 -8.34 -3.34
C LEU A 41 8.02 -9.11 -4.62
N TRP A 42 9.04 -9.97 -4.58
CA TRP A 42 9.46 -10.76 -5.73
C TRP A 42 8.39 -11.77 -6.13
N SER A 43 7.77 -12.46 -5.17
CA SER A 43 6.69 -13.39 -5.45
C SER A 43 5.47 -12.69 -6.08
N LEU A 44 5.10 -11.49 -5.62
CA LEU A 44 4.06 -10.68 -6.28
C LEU A 44 4.40 -10.41 -7.75
N VAL A 45 5.65 -10.03 -8.05
CA VAL A 45 6.11 -9.78 -9.42
C VAL A 45 6.08 -11.04 -10.28
N ALA A 46 6.61 -12.16 -9.77
CA ALA A 46 6.63 -13.45 -10.45
C ALA A 46 5.21 -13.93 -10.80
N LEU A 47 4.28 -13.87 -9.83
CA LEU A 47 2.87 -14.20 -10.04
C LEU A 47 2.19 -13.26 -11.05
N TYR A 48 2.45 -11.95 -10.97
CA TYR A 48 1.89 -10.98 -11.91
C TYR A 48 2.37 -11.18 -13.35
N LEU A 49 3.67 -11.41 -13.54
CA LEU A 49 4.27 -11.68 -14.84
C LEU A 49 3.97 -13.10 -15.37
N ASN A 50 3.39 -13.97 -14.53
CA ASN A 50 3.20 -15.40 -14.81
C ASN A 50 4.51 -16.11 -15.17
N ARG A 51 5.57 -15.81 -14.42
CA ARG A 51 6.91 -16.38 -14.62
C ARG A 51 7.43 -16.87 -13.28
N ARG A 52 8.06 -18.04 -13.25
CA ARG A 52 8.61 -18.64 -12.02
C ARG A 52 7.55 -18.73 -10.90
N THR A 53 6.30 -19.03 -11.27
CA THR A 53 5.17 -19.08 -10.35
C THR A 53 5.34 -20.19 -9.31
N ASP A 54 5.92 -21.33 -9.68
CA ASP A 54 6.23 -22.41 -8.74
C ASP A 54 7.18 -21.96 -7.63
N GLU A 55 8.25 -21.24 -7.98
CA GLU A 55 9.21 -20.68 -7.03
C GLU A 55 8.54 -19.62 -6.14
N ALA A 56 7.74 -18.74 -6.74
CA ALA A 56 7.00 -17.72 -5.99
C ALA A 56 6.07 -18.32 -4.93
N ASN A 57 5.35 -19.40 -5.29
CA ASN A 57 4.49 -20.14 -4.36
C ASN A 57 5.31 -20.81 -3.26
N GLN A 58 6.42 -21.48 -3.60
CA GLN A 58 7.28 -22.13 -2.61
C GLN A 58 7.83 -21.12 -1.59
N ILE A 59 8.33 -19.97 -2.06
CA ILE A 59 8.82 -18.89 -1.20
C ILE A 59 7.74 -18.44 -0.21
N ILE A 60 6.52 -18.18 -0.69
CA ILE A 60 5.43 -17.74 0.19
C ILE A 60 5.04 -18.84 1.18
N LEU A 61 4.97 -20.09 0.73
CA LEU A 61 4.66 -21.23 1.57
C LEU A 61 5.72 -21.41 2.67
N ASP A 62 7.00 -21.26 2.36
CA ASP A 62 8.10 -21.32 3.34
C ASP A 62 8.02 -20.17 4.35
N LEU A 63 7.71 -18.95 3.89
CA LEU A 63 7.50 -17.79 4.78
C LEU A 63 6.36 -18.06 5.77
N THR A 64 5.20 -18.52 5.29
CA THR A 64 4.04 -18.82 6.15
C THR A 64 4.32 -19.98 7.10
N ASN A 65 4.94 -21.06 6.63
CA ASN A 65 5.30 -22.22 7.44
C ASN A 65 6.40 -21.92 8.47
N SER A 66 7.24 -20.91 8.24
CA SER A 66 8.21 -20.45 9.24
C SER A 66 7.57 -19.59 10.34
N TYR A 67 6.39 -19.01 10.10
CA TYR A 67 5.67 -18.18 11.05
C TYR A 67 4.66 -18.96 11.90
N LEU A 68 3.79 -19.73 11.24
CA LEU A 68 2.61 -20.35 11.88
C LEU A 68 2.97 -21.23 13.09
N PRO A 69 4.00 -22.10 13.06
CA PRO A 69 4.38 -22.92 14.22
C PRO A 69 4.86 -22.08 15.40
N ARG A 70 5.67 -21.05 15.15
CA ARG A 70 6.21 -20.14 16.18
C ARG A 70 5.10 -19.31 16.82
N TYR A 71 4.10 -18.90 16.04
CA TYR A 71 2.92 -18.24 16.58
C TYR A 71 2.11 -19.20 17.46
N ARG A 72 1.85 -20.42 16.97
CA ARG A 72 1.06 -21.43 17.69
C ARG A 72 1.71 -21.90 18.99
N SER A 73 3.04 -21.91 19.07
CA SER A 73 3.78 -22.22 20.30
C SER A 73 3.83 -21.05 21.29
N GLY A 74 3.34 -19.86 20.91
CA GLY A 74 3.43 -18.64 21.71
C GLY A 74 4.82 -17.99 21.70
N GLU A 75 5.76 -18.47 20.87
CA GLU A 75 7.11 -17.90 20.76
C GLU A 75 7.07 -16.47 20.20
N ILE A 76 6.15 -16.19 19.28
CA ILE A 76 5.97 -14.85 18.69
C ILE A 76 4.54 -14.35 18.91
N SER A 77 4.45 -13.10 19.39
CA SER A 77 3.18 -12.37 19.48
C SER A 77 2.78 -11.81 18.11
N PRO A 78 1.48 -11.75 17.77
CA PRO A 78 1.03 -11.11 16.54
C PRO A 78 1.20 -9.58 16.56
N ILE A 79 1.59 -8.99 17.72
CA ILE A 79 1.40 -7.57 18.03
C ILE A 79 2.69 -6.75 18.14
N GLU A 80 3.85 -7.35 18.40
CA GLU A 80 5.09 -6.57 18.61
C GLU A 80 5.89 -6.37 17.33
N PHE A 81 5.36 -5.54 16.44
CA PHE A 81 6.07 -5.09 15.25
C PHE A 81 6.67 -3.71 15.49
N LYS A 82 7.89 -3.69 16.03
CA LYS A 82 8.76 -2.52 16.00
C LYS A 82 9.57 -2.57 14.70
N PRO A 83 9.57 -1.55 13.83
CA PRO A 83 10.35 -1.55 12.59
C PRO A 83 11.84 -1.93 12.79
N GLU A 84 12.36 -1.70 13.99
CA GLU A 84 13.74 -2.00 14.40
C GLU A 84 13.99 -3.50 14.67
N SER A 85 12.94 -4.32 14.86
CA SER A 85 13.05 -5.77 15.12
C SER A 85 12.90 -6.65 13.86
N MET A 86 12.79 -6.04 12.67
CA MET A 86 12.47 -6.71 11.40
C MET A 86 13.49 -7.76 10.90
N LYS A 87 14.71 -7.80 11.45
CA LYS A 87 15.76 -8.72 10.96
C LYS A 87 15.42 -10.21 11.19
N ASN A 88 14.59 -10.52 12.20
CA ASN A 88 14.36 -11.91 12.63
C ASN A 88 12.89 -12.40 12.53
N LEU A 89 11.96 -11.54 12.09
CA LEU A 89 10.55 -11.90 12.04
C LEU A 89 10.21 -12.60 10.71
N PRO A 90 9.46 -13.71 10.70
CA PRO A 90 9.06 -14.42 9.49
C PRO A 90 7.98 -13.70 8.67
N PHE A 91 7.42 -12.64 9.22
CA PHE A 91 6.43 -11.76 8.61
C PHE A 91 6.97 -10.34 8.60
N SER A 92 6.69 -9.60 7.52
CA SER A 92 6.79 -8.14 7.52
C SER A 92 5.39 -7.53 7.55
N PHE A 93 5.06 -6.79 8.61
CA PHE A 93 3.81 -6.02 8.69
C PHE A 93 3.64 -5.11 7.46
N PHE A 94 4.74 -4.55 6.95
CA PHE A 94 4.73 -3.68 5.78
C PHE A 94 4.50 -4.42 4.46
N ALA A 95 4.49 -5.77 4.47
CA ALA A 95 4.18 -6.60 3.30
C ALA A 95 2.70 -7.03 3.22
N VAL A 96 1.87 -6.64 4.20
CA VAL A 96 0.40 -6.86 4.19
C VAL A 96 -0.23 -6.42 2.86
N PRO A 97 0.11 -5.25 2.29
CA PRO A 97 -0.49 -4.82 1.03
C PRO A 97 -0.24 -5.80 -0.12
N GLU A 98 0.94 -6.41 -0.19
CA GLU A 98 1.28 -7.39 -1.22
C GLU A 98 0.63 -8.74 -0.98
N TYR A 99 0.55 -9.23 0.27
CA TYR A 99 -0.19 -10.46 0.57
C TYR A 99 -1.65 -10.35 0.16
N VAL A 100 -2.33 -9.25 0.51
CA VAL A 100 -3.73 -9.02 0.13
C VAL A 100 -3.87 -8.94 -1.39
N ARG A 101 -2.99 -8.20 -2.06
CA ARG A 101 -3.00 -8.10 -3.52
C ARG A 101 -2.82 -9.46 -4.19
N MET A 102 -1.91 -10.30 -3.69
CA MET A 102 -1.71 -11.65 -4.21
C MET A 102 -2.96 -12.53 -4.03
N LEU A 103 -3.59 -12.51 -2.85
CA LEU A 103 -4.83 -13.27 -2.59
C LEU A 103 -5.96 -12.87 -3.55
N TYR A 104 -6.14 -11.57 -3.77
CA TYR A 104 -7.19 -11.05 -4.65
C TYR A 104 -6.93 -11.28 -6.14
N MET A 105 -5.67 -11.13 -6.58
CA MET A 105 -5.33 -11.19 -8.00
C MET A 105 -5.12 -12.62 -8.48
N PHE A 106 -4.59 -13.52 -7.65
CA PHE A 106 -4.04 -14.80 -8.11
C PHE A 106 -4.68 -16.03 -7.49
N GLY A 107 -5.53 -15.88 -6.46
CA GLY A 107 -6.23 -17.00 -5.84
C GLY A 107 -7.07 -17.80 -6.84
N GLU A 108 -7.41 -19.03 -6.48
CA GLU A 108 -8.14 -19.97 -7.35
C GLU A 108 -9.43 -19.35 -7.91
N LYS A 109 -10.14 -18.56 -7.10
CA LYS A 109 -11.42 -17.91 -7.43
C LYS A 109 -11.27 -16.46 -7.89
N SER A 110 -10.06 -15.99 -8.17
CA SER A 110 -9.82 -14.62 -8.64
C SER A 110 -10.47 -14.37 -9.99
N SER A 111 -11.04 -13.17 -10.18
CA SER A 111 -11.56 -12.71 -11.47
C SER A 111 -10.49 -12.07 -12.37
N LEU A 112 -9.24 -11.93 -11.90
CA LEU A 112 -8.17 -11.24 -12.61
C LEU A 112 -7.21 -12.24 -13.27
N TYR A 113 -6.51 -13.04 -12.44
CA TYR A 113 -5.49 -13.99 -12.88
C TYR A 113 -5.60 -15.31 -12.10
N PRO A 114 -6.72 -16.05 -12.24
CA PRO A 114 -7.01 -17.20 -11.40
C PRO A 114 -5.94 -18.28 -11.45
N GLY A 115 -5.69 -18.91 -10.30
CA GLY A 115 -4.88 -20.13 -10.18
C GLY A 115 -3.35 -19.93 -10.30
N ARG A 116 -2.86 -18.69 -10.37
CA ARG A 116 -1.41 -18.44 -10.32
C ARG A 116 -0.84 -18.63 -8.91
N LEU A 117 -1.67 -18.40 -7.89
CA LEU A 117 -1.40 -18.78 -6.51
C LEU A 117 -1.98 -20.18 -6.28
N LYS A 118 -1.13 -21.13 -5.90
CA LYS A 118 -1.53 -22.53 -5.71
C LYS A 118 -2.44 -22.67 -4.48
N PRO A 119 -3.41 -23.61 -4.49
CA PRO A 119 -4.37 -23.77 -3.40
C PRO A 119 -3.74 -23.93 -2.02
N GLU A 120 -2.66 -24.71 -1.88
CA GLU A 120 -1.94 -24.90 -0.62
C GLU A 120 -1.28 -23.61 -0.12
N THR A 121 -0.75 -22.80 -1.05
CA THR A 121 -0.12 -21.52 -0.73
C THR A 121 -1.18 -20.48 -0.35
N GLU A 122 -2.29 -20.43 -1.10
CA GLU A 122 -3.44 -19.58 -0.78
C GLU A 122 -3.99 -19.87 0.61
N LYS A 123 -4.17 -21.16 0.95
CA LYS A 123 -4.64 -21.58 2.27
C LYS A 123 -3.68 -21.16 3.39
N ALA A 124 -2.38 -21.39 3.20
CA ALA A 124 -1.37 -21.00 4.19
C ALA A 124 -1.31 -19.48 4.38
N MET A 125 -1.39 -18.69 3.30
CA MET A 125 -1.50 -17.23 3.36
C MET A 125 -2.75 -16.76 4.08
N LYS A 126 -3.90 -17.40 3.84
CA LYS A 126 -5.16 -17.06 4.53
C LYS A 126 -5.08 -17.35 6.02
N GLU A 127 -4.52 -18.47 6.45
CA GLU A 127 -4.31 -18.77 7.88
C GLU A 127 -3.36 -17.76 8.52
N PHE A 128 -2.31 -17.39 7.81
CA PHE A 128 -1.34 -16.41 8.26
C PHE A 128 -1.96 -15.01 8.44
N MET A 129 -2.70 -14.53 7.44
CA MET A 129 -3.38 -13.23 7.52
C MET A 129 -4.56 -13.23 8.51
N TRP A 130 -5.15 -14.41 8.78
CA TRP A 130 -6.24 -14.57 9.74
C TRP A 130 -5.79 -14.19 11.14
N ILE A 131 -4.57 -14.57 11.52
CA ILE A 131 -3.98 -14.24 12.82
C ILE A 131 -3.98 -12.72 13.04
N LEU A 132 -3.54 -11.94 12.06
CA LEU A 132 -3.48 -10.50 12.17
C LEU A 132 -4.88 -9.87 12.26
N VAL A 133 -5.77 -10.24 11.33
CA VAL A 133 -7.09 -9.58 11.23
C VAL A 133 -7.99 -9.97 12.41
N SER A 134 -7.98 -11.23 12.85
CA SER A 134 -8.81 -11.70 13.96
C SER A 134 -8.39 -11.09 15.30
N GLU A 135 -7.10 -10.85 15.48
CA GLU A 135 -6.55 -10.21 16.68
C GLU A 135 -6.79 -8.70 16.72
N LYS A 136 -6.87 -8.02 15.57
CA LYS A 136 -6.82 -6.54 15.50
C LYS A 136 -8.05 -5.86 14.93
N SER A 137 -8.80 -6.50 14.05
CA SER A 137 -10.03 -5.90 13.52
C SER A 137 -11.04 -5.77 14.66
N ARG A 138 -11.68 -4.60 14.76
CA ARG A 138 -12.74 -4.32 15.74
C ARG A 138 -13.92 -3.62 15.08
N VAL A 139 -15.13 -4.12 15.28
CA VAL A 139 -16.36 -3.46 14.79
C VAL A 139 -16.55 -2.10 15.47
N SER A 140 -16.18 -1.96 16.74
CA SER A 140 -16.31 -0.70 17.49
C SER A 140 -15.42 0.44 16.97
N GLU A 141 -14.49 0.14 16.06
CA GLU A 141 -13.55 1.11 15.49
C GLU A 141 -14.04 1.71 14.16
N THR A 142 -15.15 1.22 13.61
CA THR A 142 -15.73 1.68 12.33
C THR A 142 -16.91 2.64 12.51
N VAL A 143 -17.02 3.28 13.69
CA VAL A 143 -18.09 4.26 13.97
C VAL A 143 -17.83 5.60 13.27
N PRO A 144 -18.87 6.36 12.88
CA PRO A 144 -18.71 7.65 12.16
C PRO A 144 -17.80 8.67 12.85
N GLN A 145 -17.79 8.70 14.18
CA GLN A 145 -16.96 9.61 14.98
C GLN A 145 -15.45 9.34 14.81
N ARG A 146 -15.08 8.18 14.26
CA ARG A 146 -13.69 7.75 14.05
C ARG A 146 -13.18 7.96 12.63
N LEU A 147 -13.96 8.55 11.73
CA LEU A 147 -13.60 8.72 10.30
C LEU A 147 -12.26 9.47 10.08
N LEU A 148 -11.87 10.33 11.01
CA LEU A 148 -10.61 11.09 11.01
C LEU A 148 -9.59 10.64 12.07
N VAL A 149 -9.88 9.58 12.83
CA VAL A 149 -9.01 9.10 13.92
C VAL A 149 -8.08 8.02 13.40
N TYR A 150 -6.78 8.16 13.64
CA TYR A 150 -5.78 7.12 13.39
C TYR A 150 -5.52 6.26 14.63
N GLN A 151 -5.27 4.97 14.43
CA GLN A 151 -4.85 4.05 15.48
C GLN A 151 -3.34 3.83 15.45
N GLY A 152 -2.65 4.40 16.44
CA GLY A 152 -1.19 4.43 16.43
C GLY A 152 -0.69 5.50 15.45
N THR A 153 0.17 5.11 14.51
CA THR A 153 0.66 6.00 13.44
C THR A 153 -0.20 5.85 12.18
N GLU A 154 -0.19 6.86 11.31
CA GLU A 154 -1.05 6.88 10.12
C GLU A 154 -0.71 5.75 9.16
N ASN A 155 0.57 5.50 8.85
CA ASN A 155 0.96 4.37 8.00
C ASN A 155 0.50 3.01 8.57
N HIS A 156 0.60 2.79 9.89
CA HIS A 156 0.18 1.54 10.52
C HIS A 156 -1.34 1.37 10.44
N ASP A 157 -2.07 2.44 10.75
CA ASP A 157 -3.52 2.47 10.70
C ASP A 157 -4.07 2.18 9.30
N ILE A 158 -3.51 2.87 8.29
CA ILE A 158 -3.94 2.75 6.90
C ILE A 158 -3.63 1.36 6.36
N ILE A 159 -2.41 0.83 6.58
CA ILE A 159 -2.07 -0.54 6.19
C ILE A 159 -3.04 -1.54 6.82
N ARG A 160 -3.38 -1.40 8.10
CA ARG A 160 -4.29 -2.33 8.78
C ARG A 160 -5.72 -2.20 8.27
N ARG A 161 -6.38 -1.09 8.55
CA ARG A 161 -7.83 -0.99 8.42
C ARG A 161 -8.31 -1.18 6.99
N LEU A 162 -7.60 -0.62 5.99
CA LEU A 162 -7.98 -0.79 4.59
C LEU A 162 -7.84 -2.26 4.14
N HIS A 163 -6.76 -2.93 4.52
CA HIS A 163 -6.59 -4.34 4.16
C HIS A 163 -7.46 -5.27 5.00
N PHE A 164 -7.82 -4.91 6.24
CA PHE A 164 -8.78 -5.68 7.04
C PHE A 164 -10.14 -5.73 6.37
N TYR A 165 -10.63 -4.62 5.82
CA TYR A 165 -11.86 -4.64 5.01
C TYR A 165 -11.80 -5.63 3.83
N LEU A 166 -10.69 -5.62 3.07
CA LEU A 166 -10.48 -6.56 1.97
C LEU A 166 -10.42 -8.01 2.49
N MET A 167 -9.68 -8.26 3.56
CA MET A 167 -9.57 -9.60 4.16
C MET A 167 -10.90 -10.10 4.73
N ASN A 168 -11.69 -9.23 5.38
CA ASN A 168 -13.01 -9.57 5.92
C ASN A 168 -13.96 -10.03 4.80
N TYR A 169 -13.90 -9.39 3.63
CA TYR A 169 -14.65 -9.84 2.45
C TYR A 169 -14.19 -11.22 1.95
N LEU A 170 -12.89 -11.48 1.90
CA LEU A 170 -12.39 -12.82 1.55
C LEU A 170 -12.91 -13.86 2.54
N TYR A 171 -12.78 -13.60 3.84
CA TYR A 171 -13.13 -14.57 4.89
C TYR A 171 -14.62 -14.82 5.03
N MET A 172 -15.48 -13.81 4.87
CA MET A 172 -16.94 -14.02 4.95
C MET A 172 -17.45 -14.94 3.82
N ASN A 173 -16.69 -15.07 2.74
CA ASN A 173 -17.00 -15.90 1.57
C ASN A 173 -16.20 -17.21 1.55
N ASP A 174 -15.34 -17.46 2.53
CA ASP A 174 -14.49 -18.65 2.61
C ASP A 174 -15.07 -19.65 3.63
N PRO A 175 -15.39 -20.89 3.23
CA PRO A 175 -16.00 -21.88 4.13
C PRO A 175 -15.12 -22.23 5.34
N ASP A 176 -13.80 -22.13 5.22
CA ASP A 176 -12.87 -22.45 6.31
C ASP A 176 -12.82 -21.34 7.38
N PHE A 177 -13.26 -20.11 7.05
CA PHE A 177 -13.07 -18.92 7.88
C PHE A 177 -14.36 -18.18 8.26
N LYS A 178 -15.44 -18.27 7.47
CA LYS A 178 -16.65 -17.45 7.61
C LYS A 178 -17.30 -17.50 9.01
N ASP A 179 -17.15 -18.62 9.71
CA ASP A 179 -17.76 -18.86 11.02
C ASP A 179 -16.76 -18.76 12.18
N ARG A 180 -15.47 -18.51 11.91
CA ARG A 180 -14.48 -18.31 12.97
C ARG A 180 -14.74 -16.99 13.70
N PRO A 181 -14.73 -16.97 15.04
CA PRO A 181 -14.88 -15.73 15.80
C PRO A 181 -13.58 -14.91 15.76
N TYR A 182 -13.74 -13.61 15.63
CA TYR A 182 -12.70 -12.62 15.87
C TYR A 182 -12.56 -12.42 17.39
N LYS A 183 -11.50 -11.74 17.81
CA LYS A 183 -11.24 -11.49 19.24
C LYS A 183 -12.29 -10.62 19.93
N ASP A 184 -13.04 -9.83 19.18
CA ASP A 184 -14.18 -9.06 19.70
C ASP A 184 -15.51 -9.82 19.67
N GLY A 185 -15.49 -11.13 19.37
CA GLY A 185 -16.65 -12.02 19.39
C GLY A 185 -17.48 -12.02 18.11
N TYR A 186 -17.24 -11.10 17.18
CA TYR A 186 -17.93 -11.02 15.89
C TYR A 186 -17.33 -11.94 14.85
N LYS A 187 -18.02 -12.13 13.72
CA LYS A 187 -17.56 -12.92 12.57
C LYS A 187 -17.12 -12.02 11.41
N ALA A 188 -16.48 -12.62 10.40
CA ALA A 188 -15.97 -11.90 9.24
C ALA A 188 -17.04 -11.05 8.52
N ARG A 189 -18.29 -11.54 8.47
CA ARG A 189 -19.44 -10.81 7.90
C ARG A 189 -19.72 -9.50 8.64
N ASP A 190 -19.80 -9.54 9.97
CA ASP A 190 -20.10 -8.36 10.78
C ASP A 190 -19.02 -7.29 10.62
N HIS A 191 -17.75 -7.73 10.62
CA HIS A 191 -16.62 -6.86 10.35
C HIS A 191 -16.68 -6.29 8.93
N TYR A 192 -16.96 -7.10 7.91
CA TYR A 192 -17.09 -6.60 6.54
C TYR A 192 -18.18 -5.54 6.41
N GLU A 193 -19.38 -5.79 6.94
CA GLU A 193 -20.53 -4.88 6.84
C GLU A 193 -20.21 -3.54 7.53
N ALA A 194 -19.68 -3.57 8.75
CA ALA A 194 -19.30 -2.38 9.50
C ALA A 194 -18.18 -1.58 8.83
N TYR A 195 -17.16 -2.26 8.29
CA TYR A 195 -16.09 -1.60 7.53
C TYR A 195 -16.58 -1.05 6.19
N ASN A 196 -17.54 -1.70 5.52
CA ASN A 196 -18.09 -1.24 4.24
C ASN A 196 -18.78 0.12 4.41
N GLU A 197 -19.63 0.26 5.42
CA GLU A 197 -20.28 1.54 5.75
C GLU A 197 -19.25 2.63 6.07
N TYR A 198 -18.26 2.30 6.89
CA TYR A 198 -17.18 3.22 7.26
C TYR A 198 -16.37 3.68 6.04
N PHE A 199 -16.01 2.77 5.14
CA PHE A 199 -15.23 3.09 3.94
C PHE A 199 -16.04 3.64 2.77
N LEU A 200 -17.37 3.54 2.80
CA LEU A 200 -18.22 4.37 1.97
C LEU A 200 -18.10 5.85 2.41
N ALA A 201 -18.16 6.14 3.71
CA ALA A 201 -18.15 7.51 4.22
C ALA A 201 -16.76 8.17 4.18
N ARG A 202 -15.71 7.42 4.57
CA ARG A 202 -14.37 7.97 4.85
C ARG A 202 -13.75 8.80 3.71
N PRO A 203 -13.77 8.37 2.42
CA PRO A 203 -13.12 9.13 1.36
C PRO A 203 -13.68 10.56 1.21
N GLY A 204 -14.99 10.74 1.39
CA GLY A 204 -15.62 12.06 1.30
C GLY A 204 -15.17 12.98 2.44
N VAL A 205 -15.14 12.45 3.67
CA VAL A 205 -14.66 13.21 4.83
C VAL A 205 -13.18 13.57 4.68
N ARG A 206 -12.35 12.66 4.16
CA ARG A 206 -10.92 12.92 3.89
C ARG A 206 -10.71 13.94 2.77
N ALA A 207 -11.50 13.91 1.71
CA ALA A 207 -11.41 14.91 0.64
C ALA A 207 -11.69 16.34 1.16
N ILE A 208 -12.53 16.50 2.19
CA ILE A 208 -12.85 17.80 2.80
C ILE A 208 -11.80 18.21 3.84
N ALA A 209 -11.37 17.27 4.69
CA ALA A 209 -10.46 17.54 5.80
C ALA A 209 -8.97 17.62 5.40
N GLY A 210 -8.65 17.31 4.15
CA GLY A 210 -7.29 17.20 3.63
C GLY A 210 -6.77 15.76 3.63
N HIS A 211 -5.69 15.54 2.87
CA HIS A 211 -5.01 14.25 2.80
C HIS A 211 -4.24 13.93 4.10
N TRP A 212 -3.20 13.13 3.98
CA TRP A 212 -2.51 12.35 4.99
C TRP A 212 -1.56 13.22 5.83
N VAL A 213 -1.47 12.95 7.13
CA VAL A 213 -0.55 13.60 8.06
C VAL A 213 0.91 13.33 7.68
N GLU A 214 1.19 12.15 7.13
CA GLU A 214 2.51 11.74 6.65
C GLU A 214 2.74 12.13 5.18
N ALA A 215 1.84 12.89 4.54
CA ALA A 215 2.09 13.42 3.20
C ALA A 215 3.34 14.32 3.20
N GLY A 216 4.24 14.09 2.24
CA GLY A 216 5.55 14.73 2.15
C GLY A 216 6.62 14.15 3.08
N SER A 217 6.33 13.09 3.84
CA SER A 217 7.35 12.37 4.62
C SER A 217 8.20 11.47 3.73
N ASP A 218 9.53 11.60 3.83
CA ASP A 218 10.46 10.78 3.03
C ASP A 218 10.46 9.31 3.37
N THR A 219 10.12 8.97 4.60
CA THR A 219 10.18 7.60 5.12
C THR A 219 8.80 6.98 5.25
N TYR A 220 7.76 7.76 5.51
CA TYR A 220 6.43 7.23 5.82
C TYR A 220 5.42 7.33 4.68
N GLN A 221 5.46 8.40 3.85
CA GLN A 221 4.46 8.63 2.80
C GLN A 221 4.31 7.41 1.88
N LYS A 222 5.41 6.72 1.56
CA LYS A 222 5.46 5.55 0.68
C LYS A 222 4.49 4.41 1.03
N TYR A 223 3.99 4.33 2.27
CA TYR A 223 3.11 3.25 2.73
C TYR A 223 1.62 3.51 2.44
N THR A 224 1.22 4.76 2.33
CA THR A 224 -0.18 5.16 2.22
C THR A 224 -0.74 4.97 0.80
N PRO A 225 -0.11 5.49 -0.28
CA PRO A 225 -0.58 5.37 -1.65
C PRO A 225 -0.86 3.93 -2.13
N PRO A 226 0.03 2.94 -1.88
CA PRO A 226 -0.22 1.56 -2.31
C PRO A 226 -1.45 0.94 -1.65
N THR A 227 -1.71 1.30 -0.39
CA THR A 227 -2.87 0.82 0.36
C THR A 227 -4.17 1.38 -0.20
N ILE A 228 -4.20 2.68 -0.54
CA ILE A 228 -5.34 3.33 -1.21
C ILE A 228 -5.55 2.71 -2.59
N LEU A 229 -4.46 2.39 -3.31
CA LEU A 229 -4.52 1.79 -4.62
C LEU A 229 -5.17 0.40 -4.60
N ASN A 230 -4.83 -0.44 -3.63
CA ASN A 230 -5.52 -1.71 -3.42
C ASN A 230 -7.02 -1.50 -3.18
N MET A 231 -7.44 -0.50 -2.40
CA MET A 231 -8.87 -0.18 -2.26
C MET A 231 -9.52 0.26 -3.57
N ALA A 232 -8.83 1.09 -4.35
CA ALA A 232 -9.33 1.61 -5.62
C ALA A 232 -9.54 0.51 -6.68
N GLU A 233 -8.77 -0.57 -6.63
CA GLU A 233 -8.87 -1.68 -7.60
C GLU A 233 -9.62 -2.90 -7.05
N LEU A 234 -9.43 -3.25 -5.78
CA LEU A 234 -9.78 -4.56 -5.22
C LEU A 234 -10.96 -4.52 -4.24
N ALA A 235 -11.42 -3.34 -3.79
CA ALA A 235 -12.57 -3.29 -2.89
C ALA A 235 -13.78 -4.00 -3.53
N PRO A 236 -14.53 -4.85 -2.81
CA PRO A 236 -15.65 -5.59 -3.37
C PRO A 236 -16.81 -4.65 -3.77
N ASP A 237 -17.07 -3.63 -2.97
CA ASP A 237 -18.07 -2.60 -3.24
C ASP A 237 -17.56 -1.62 -4.32
N SER A 238 -18.33 -1.48 -5.40
CA SER A 238 -17.94 -0.65 -6.55
C SER A 238 -17.91 0.84 -6.24
N LEU A 239 -18.73 1.31 -5.30
CA LEU A 239 -18.73 2.70 -4.86
C LEU A 239 -17.55 2.98 -3.95
N VAL A 240 -17.16 2.03 -3.09
CA VAL A 240 -15.89 2.10 -2.34
C VAL A 240 -14.71 2.19 -3.32
N ARG A 241 -14.62 1.30 -4.32
CA ARG A 241 -13.57 1.38 -5.37
C ARG A 241 -13.52 2.76 -6.01
N LYS A 242 -14.68 3.26 -6.47
CA LYS A 242 -14.78 4.57 -7.14
C LYS A 242 -14.33 5.71 -6.23
N ARG A 243 -14.75 5.73 -4.96
CA ARG A 243 -14.41 6.81 -4.02
C ARG A 243 -12.93 6.78 -3.63
N TYR A 244 -12.34 5.60 -3.43
CA TYR A 244 -10.91 5.46 -3.17
C TYR A 244 -10.05 5.79 -4.39
N ARG A 245 -10.53 5.46 -5.60
CA ARG A 245 -9.94 5.92 -6.86
C ARG A 245 -9.89 7.46 -6.93
N MET A 246 -11.01 8.13 -6.64
CA MET A 246 -11.07 9.60 -6.61
C MET A 246 -10.16 10.20 -5.53
N LEU A 247 -10.10 9.59 -4.34
CA LEU A 247 -9.19 10.03 -3.27
C LEU A 247 -7.72 9.88 -3.68
N LEU A 248 -7.37 8.81 -4.41
CA LEU A 248 -6.04 8.62 -4.96
C LEU A 248 -5.72 9.67 -6.04
N ASP A 249 -6.68 9.96 -6.93
CA ASP A 249 -6.55 11.02 -7.94
C ASP A 249 -6.29 12.38 -7.27
N LEU A 250 -7.07 12.73 -6.23
CA LEU A 250 -6.87 13.96 -5.45
C LEU A 250 -5.47 14.04 -4.83
N MET A 251 -4.98 12.93 -4.29
CA MET A 251 -3.65 12.88 -3.66
C MET A 251 -2.53 13.18 -4.66
N PHE A 252 -2.63 12.65 -5.89
CA PHE A 252 -1.66 12.94 -6.95
C PHE A 252 -1.80 14.35 -7.53
N ILE A 253 -3.02 14.89 -7.59
CA ILE A 253 -3.27 16.27 -8.00
C ILE A 253 -2.63 17.22 -6.99
N GLU A 254 -2.91 17.04 -5.70
CA GLU A 254 -2.34 17.91 -4.65
C GLU A 254 -0.81 17.78 -4.57
N ASP A 255 -0.26 16.56 -4.67
CA ASP A 255 1.19 16.37 -4.76
C ASP A 255 1.78 17.13 -5.95
N ALA A 256 1.17 17.06 -7.13
CA ALA A 256 1.64 17.82 -8.30
C ALA A 256 1.51 19.33 -8.12
N GLN A 257 0.47 19.82 -7.44
CA GLN A 257 0.23 21.25 -7.21
C GLN A 257 1.24 21.92 -6.29
N ILE A 258 1.84 21.17 -5.35
CA ILE A 258 2.72 21.77 -4.33
C ILE A 258 4.15 21.24 -4.38
N SER A 259 4.45 20.34 -5.32
CA SER A 259 5.79 19.78 -5.46
C SER A 259 6.73 20.74 -6.20
N VAL A 260 7.96 20.82 -5.70
CA VAL A 260 9.09 21.51 -6.33
C VAL A 260 9.96 20.47 -7.01
N GLU A 261 10.18 20.57 -8.33
CA GLU A 261 10.96 19.58 -9.08
C GLU A 261 10.47 18.12 -8.86
N GLY A 262 9.16 17.97 -8.63
CA GLY A 262 8.53 16.68 -8.34
C GLY A 262 8.56 16.23 -6.88
N ARG A 263 9.23 16.98 -5.99
CA ARG A 263 9.33 16.70 -4.55
C ARG A 263 8.39 17.57 -3.72
N ARG A 264 7.66 16.93 -2.81
CA ARG A 264 6.75 17.57 -1.86
C ARG A 264 7.38 17.63 -0.46
N GLY A 265 7.32 18.79 0.20
CA GLY A 265 7.65 18.92 1.62
C GLY A 265 6.53 18.39 2.53
N GLY A 266 6.90 17.79 3.67
CA GLY A 266 5.95 17.28 4.66
C GLY A 266 5.53 18.29 5.74
N GLY A 267 4.81 17.81 6.75
CA GLY A 267 4.51 18.59 7.96
C GLY A 267 5.80 19.14 8.58
N ARG A 268 5.80 20.44 8.93
CA ARG A 268 7.01 21.21 9.35
C ARG A 268 8.07 21.45 8.27
N SER A 269 7.72 21.34 6.97
CA SER A 269 8.60 21.57 5.81
C SER A 269 9.87 20.72 5.73
N ARG A 270 9.96 19.60 6.47
CA ARG A 270 11.16 18.75 6.46
C ARG A 270 11.04 17.71 5.36
N ALA A 271 11.96 17.77 4.41
CA ALA A 271 12.32 16.65 3.55
C ALA A 271 13.85 16.57 3.57
N GLU A 272 14.41 15.45 4.00
CA GLU A 272 15.84 15.18 3.96
C GLU A 272 16.28 14.93 2.51
N TYR A 273 17.37 15.55 2.06
CA TYR A 273 17.91 15.41 0.69
C TYR A 273 18.39 13.99 0.32
N ALA A 274 18.03 12.96 1.08
CA ALA A 274 18.33 11.56 0.81
C ALA A 274 17.41 10.94 -0.28
N LYS A 275 17.77 9.73 -0.71
CA LYS A 275 16.99 8.90 -1.64
C LYS A 275 15.60 8.64 -1.06
N ASN A 276 14.57 9.30 -1.61
CA ASN A 276 13.19 9.10 -1.21
C ASN A 276 12.53 8.01 -2.10
N PRO A 277 12.14 6.86 -1.53
CA PRO A 277 11.55 5.76 -2.30
C PRO A 277 10.16 6.06 -2.89
N TRP A 278 9.42 7.01 -2.31
CA TRP A 278 8.16 7.49 -2.88
C TRP A 278 8.38 8.25 -4.19
N GLU A 279 9.47 9.01 -4.29
CA GLU A 279 9.81 9.73 -5.53
C GLU A 279 10.04 8.76 -6.68
N ALA A 280 10.76 7.65 -6.44
CA ALA A 280 10.95 6.60 -7.44
C ALA A 280 9.62 6.05 -7.98
N THR A 281 8.65 5.81 -7.10
CA THR A 281 7.29 5.40 -7.51
C THR A 281 6.62 6.49 -8.36
N LYS A 282 6.69 7.77 -7.94
CA LYS A 282 6.09 8.87 -8.71
C LYS A 282 6.69 8.97 -10.11
N TRP A 283 8.01 8.91 -10.28
CA TRP A 283 8.66 9.01 -11.60
C TRP A 283 8.13 7.99 -12.60
N ILE A 284 8.00 6.72 -12.17
CA ILE A 284 7.43 5.66 -12.99
C ILE A 284 5.96 5.96 -13.35
N MET A 285 5.18 6.52 -12.42
CA MET A 285 3.79 6.94 -12.70
C MET A 285 3.69 8.07 -13.74
N TYR A 286 4.69 8.94 -13.84
CA TYR A 286 4.79 9.99 -14.85
C TYR A 286 5.54 9.57 -16.13
N GLY A 287 5.92 8.29 -16.25
CA GLY A 287 6.63 7.77 -17.43
C GLY A 287 8.04 8.34 -17.59
N VAL A 288 8.71 8.64 -16.48
CA VAL A 288 10.10 9.12 -16.46
C VAL A 288 11.00 7.96 -16.07
N SER A 289 11.99 7.67 -16.92
CA SER A 289 12.95 6.60 -16.65
C SER A 289 13.79 6.93 -15.41
N PRO A 290 13.84 6.04 -14.41
CA PRO A 290 14.74 6.22 -13.29
C PRO A 290 16.19 6.00 -13.77
N GLY A 291 17.02 7.04 -13.69
CA GLY A 291 18.48 6.85 -13.80
C GLY A 291 19.02 5.93 -12.68
N SER A 292 20.33 5.68 -12.68
CA SER A 292 21.06 4.73 -11.80
C SER A 292 20.99 5.00 -10.28
N HIS A 293 20.22 5.98 -9.81
CA HIS A 293 20.27 6.50 -8.45
C HIS A 293 19.00 6.29 -7.62
N PHE A 294 17.95 5.69 -8.18
CA PHE A 294 16.67 5.56 -7.47
C PHE A 294 16.53 4.18 -6.85
N GLY A 295 16.36 4.16 -5.52
CA GLY A 295 16.07 2.94 -4.77
C GLY A 295 14.84 2.25 -5.34
N SER A 296 14.86 0.91 -5.34
CA SER A 296 13.70 0.08 -5.62
C SER A 296 12.45 0.66 -4.93
N THR A 297 11.36 0.80 -5.69
CA THR A 297 10.03 1.03 -5.12
C THR A 297 9.84 0.11 -3.92
N HIS A 298 9.46 0.68 -2.78
CA HIS A 298 9.32 -0.08 -1.53
C HIS A 298 8.10 -1.01 -1.51
N ASN A 299 7.34 -1.05 -2.60
CA ASN A 299 6.24 -1.98 -2.88
C ASN A 299 6.14 -2.15 -4.40
N LYS A 300 5.45 -3.21 -4.85
CA LYS A 300 5.23 -3.51 -6.28
C LYS A 300 3.78 -3.31 -6.72
N ILE A 301 2.99 -2.62 -5.90
CA ILE A 301 1.54 -2.48 -6.11
C ILE A 301 1.27 -1.54 -7.28
N PHE A 302 2.00 -0.43 -7.41
CA PHE A 302 1.84 0.49 -8.54
C PHE A 302 2.20 -0.13 -9.88
N GLU A 303 3.27 -0.93 -9.92
CA GLU A 303 3.74 -1.58 -11.14
C GLU A 303 2.81 -2.71 -11.58
N THR A 304 2.15 -3.39 -10.63
CA THR A 304 1.16 -4.44 -10.91
C THR A 304 -0.27 -3.89 -11.04
N SER A 305 -0.44 -2.57 -11.10
CA SER A 305 -1.74 -1.89 -11.16
C SER A 305 -2.05 -1.32 -12.53
N THR A 306 -3.34 -1.28 -12.83
CA THR A 306 -3.93 -0.63 -14.02
C THR A 306 -4.15 0.87 -13.84
N TYR A 307 -3.95 1.40 -12.63
CA TYR A 307 -4.16 2.81 -12.34
C TYR A 307 -3.25 3.70 -13.21
N GLN A 308 -3.86 4.76 -13.73
CA GLN A 308 -3.20 5.83 -14.47
C GLN A 308 -3.48 7.15 -13.76
N LEU A 309 -2.50 8.06 -13.78
CA LEU A 309 -2.67 9.37 -13.18
C LEU A 309 -3.81 10.16 -13.85
N PRO A 310 -4.57 10.98 -13.08
CA PRO A 310 -5.55 11.87 -13.67
C PRO A 310 -4.86 12.91 -14.56
N ALA A 311 -5.56 13.35 -15.61
CA ALA A 311 -5.02 14.32 -16.56
C ALA A 311 -4.52 15.61 -15.89
N SER A 312 -5.25 16.10 -14.87
CA SER A 312 -4.88 17.27 -14.09
C SER A 312 -3.51 17.13 -13.43
N ALA A 313 -3.22 16.00 -12.76
CA ALA A 313 -1.90 15.78 -12.16
C ALA A 313 -0.77 15.77 -13.21
N ILE A 314 -1.03 15.20 -14.38
CA ILE A 314 -0.07 15.18 -15.50
C ILE A 314 0.18 16.60 -16.04
N ILE A 315 -0.88 17.37 -16.26
CA ILE A 315 -0.78 18.76 -16.77
C ILE A 315 -0.04 19.62 -15.75
N LEU A 316 -0.43 19.57 -14.48
CA LEU A 316 0.21 20.30 -13.40
C LEU A 316 1.72 20.02 -13.35
N ARG A 317 2.12 18.75 -13.35
CA ARG A 317 3.54 18.40 -13.26
C ARG A 317 4.34 18.69 -14.53
N LYS A 318 3.75 18.53 -15.71
CA LYS A 318 4.50 18.57 -16.99
C LYS A 318 4.34 19.85 -17.80
N ILE A 319 3.31 20.65 -17.53
CA ILE A 319 2.97 21.86 -18.30
C ILE A 319 2.87 23.07 -17.39
N GLU A 320 2.08 22.96 -16.31
CA GLU A 320 1.67 24.10 -15.49
C GLU A 320 2.59 24.40 -14.30
N PHE A 321 3.82 23.87 -14.29
CA PHE A 321 4.86 24.32 -13.38
C PHE A 321 6.02 25.02 -14.10
N PRO A 322 5.82 26.30 -14.44
CA PRO A 322 6.88 27.28 -14.43
C PRO A 322 6.39 28.46 -13.56
N THR A 323 6.60 28.44 -12.25
CA THR A 323 6.55 29.73 -11.56
C THR A 323 7.82 30.47 -12.00
N GLU A 324 7.69 31.53 -12.79
CA GLU A 324 8.83 32.34 -13.23
C GLU A 324 9.59 32.97 -12.05
N ALA A 325 8.95 33.04 -10.88
CA ALA A 325 9.55 33.42 -9.61
C ALA A 325 9.65 32.20 -8.67
N PRO A 326 10.70 32.08 -7.84
CA PRO A 326 10.73 31.09 -6.76
C PRO A 326 9.55 31.35 -5.81
N PHE A 327 8.73 30.34 -5.52
CA PHE A 327 7.75 30.45 -4.45
C PHE A 327 8.45 30.28 -3.10
N GLU A 328 8.16 31.19 -2.18
CA GLU A 328 8.60 31.11 -0.79
C GLU A 328 7.53 30.35 0.02
N ILE A 329 7.93 29.28 0.70
CA ILE A 329 7.08 28.59 1.69
C ILE A 329 7.51 29.05 3.09
N SER A 330 6.94 30.15 3.59
CA SER A 330 7.20 30.63 4.95
C SER A 330 6.19 29.99 5.91
N ASN A 331 6.61 28.93 6.61
CA ASN A 331 5.78 28.27 7.62
C ASN A 331 6.05 28.85 9.01
N ARG A 332 5.00 29.30 9.70
CA ARG A 332 5.00 29.55 11.15
C ARG A 332 4.28 28.39 11.85
N VAL A 333 4.87 27.82 12.89
CA VAL A 333 4.19 26.79 13.69
C VAL A 333 3.02 27.45 14.43
N ILE A 334 1.81 26.88 14.36
CA ILE A 334 0.72 27.26 15.25
C ILE A 334 1.16 26.94 16.69
N GLY A 335 1.45 27.98 17.47
CA GLY A 335 1.89 27.86 18.87
C GLY A 335 3.31 28.38 19.18
N GLU A 336 4.09 28.81 18.19
CA GLU A 336 5.32 29.59 18.45
C GLU A 336 4.93 31.06 18.68
N SER A 337 4.66 31.41 19.94
CA SER A 337 4.62 32.80 20.37
C SER A 337 6.04 33.38 20.30
N ASN A 338 6.20 34.39 19.45
CA ASN A 338 7.33 35.33 19.35
C ASN A 338 8.38 35.23 20.46
N GLY A 339 9.56 34.74 20.10
CA GLY A 339 10.80 34.94 20.85
C GLY A 339 11.98 34.50 20.00
N VAL A 340 13.02 35.29 19.72
CA VAL A 340 13.44 36.60 20.22
C VAL A 340 14.35 37.24 19.14
N ALA A 341 14.41 38.58 19.16
CA ALA A 341 15.35 39.51 18.48
C ALA A 341 15.10 39.82 17.00
#